data_AF-A0A2E6XHA3-F1
#
_entry.id   AF-A0A2E6XHA3-F1
#
_cell.length_a   1.000
_cell.length_b   1.000
_cell.length_c   1.000
_cell.angle_alpha   90.00
_cell.angle_beta   90.00
_cell.angle_gamma   90.00
#
_symmetry.space_group_name_H-M   'P 1'
#
loop_
_entity.id
_entity.type
_entity.pdbx_description
1 polymer ?
#
loop_
_entity_poly.entity_id
_entity_poly.type
_entity_poly.pdbx_seq_one_letter_code
_entity_poly.pdbx_strand_id
1 'polypeptide(L)'
;MIQAAKDRGIRQVMVNTNGVRIARDDAFLDGLAQLEPVIYFQFDGLRPETYQTIRGEDLLDLKLRELDRMAEKGLDAVLVAAIERGVNTDEVGAILEFGLEHPAVRGVVFQLVTHVGRHIDFDPLERVTIPDVLHGLVDQAHGKFVMEDFVPVPCCFPTCQVNSYVFVDGENTVPLPRMLDIDQYLDYITNRALPKPTNSADVQNALEGLWSASAVAGTEQTADQFQCACGPGYTFNVKQVMKCCVGILVPDGRVIPFCAYNSVGYREQIEEELSRERTLERARKKIEFAERSNS
;
A
#
# COMPACT_ATOMS: atom_id res chain seq x y z
N MET A 1 16.33 0.21 14.45
CA MET A 1 15.68 1.22 13.57
C MET A 1 14.32 1.65 14.12
N ILE A 2 13.39 0.73 14.39
CA ILE A 2 12.07 1.07 14.97
C ILE A 2 12.23 1.87 16.27
N GLN A 3 13.04 1.39 17.22
CA GLN A 3 13.34 2.13 18.45
C GLN A 3 13.86 3.54 18.16
N ALA A 4 14.87 3.66 17.29
CA ALA A 4 15.45 4.94 16.91
C ALA A 4 14.43 5.91 16.26
N ALA A 5 13.40 5.41 15.57
CA ALA A 5 12.30 6.22 15.05
C ALA A 5 11.38 6.69 16.17
N LYS A 6 11.00 5.78 17.08
CA LYS A 6 10.19 6.10 18.27
C LYS A 6 10.88 7.12 19.19
N ASP A 7 12.19 6.97 19.41
CA ASP A 7 13.01 7.90 20.21
C ASP A 7 13.02 9.32 19.63
N ARG A 8 12.78 9.46 18.31
CA ARG A 8 12.64 10.75 17.61
C ARG A 8 11.22 11.30 17.62
N GLY A 9 10.31 10.69 18.36
CA GLY A 9 8.91 11.10 18.46
C GLY A 9 8.03 10.64 17.29
N ILE A 10 8.52 9.75 16.41
CA ILE A 10 7.69 9.13 15.37
C ILE A 10 6.76 8.14 16.05
N ARG A 11 5.46 8.48 16.09
CA ARG A 11 4.46 7.75 16.88
C ARG A 11 4.07 6.41 16.26
N GLN A 12 3.97 6.38 14.93
CA GLN A 12 3.59 5.20 14.19
C GLN A 12 4.73 4.78 13.29
N VAL A 13 5.16 3.54 13.46
CA VAL A 13 6.16 2.90 12.62
C VAL A 13 5.51 1.66 12.04
N MET A 14 5.48 1.59 10.71
CA MET A 14 4.93 0.46 9.98
C MET A 14 6.09 -0.40 9.45
N VAL A 15 5.98 -1.72 9.60
CA VAL A 15 6.99 -2.68 9.15
C VAL A 15 6.40 -3.54 8.05
N ASN A 16 6.91 -3.38 6.83
CA ASN A 16 6.57 -4.25 5.71
C ASN A 16 7.35 -5.57 5.82
N THR A 17 6.63 -6.69 5.84
CA THR A 17 7.24 -8.01 6.02
C THR A 17 6.41 -9.14 5.41
N ASN A 18 7.10 -10.21 5.03
CA ASN A 18 6.46 -11.48 4.68
C ASN A 18 6.17 -12.36 5.90
N GLY A 19 6.60 -11.98 7.11
CA GLY A 19 6.25 -12.65 8.36
C GLY A 19 7.05 -13.90 8.72
N VAL A 20 7.89 -14.46 7.85
CA VAL A 20 8.49 -15.81 8.06
C VAL A 20 9.19 -15.97 9.43
N ARG A 21 9.80 -14.91 9.96
CA ARG A 21 10.42 -14.93 11.30
C ARG A 21 9.40 -14.84 12.44
N ILE A 22 8.30 -14.12 12.25
CA ILE A 22 7.17 -14.06 13.20
C ILE A 22 6.65 -15.47 13.48
N ALA A 23 6.59 -16.33 12.46
CA ALA A 23 6.14 -17.72 12.60
C ALA A 23 7.08 -18.63 13.40
N ARG A 24 8.39 -18.37 13.39
CA ARG A 24 9.44 -19.35 13.74
C ARG A 24 10.32 -18.95 14.91
N ASP A 25 10.36 -17.66 15.27
CA ASP A 25 11.33 -17.10 16.20
C ASP A 25 10.60 -16.33 17.32
N ASP A 26 10.43 -17.00 18.46
CA ASP A 26 9.73 -16.44 19.64
C ASP A 26 10.47 -15.22 20.20
N ALA A 27 11.80 -15.26 20.29
CA ALA A 27 12.60 -14.16 20.81
C ALA A 27 12.50 -12.92 19.90
N PHE A 28 12.48 -13.12 18.59
CA PHE A 28 12.23 -12.03 17.64
C PHE A 28 10.83 -11.45 17.79
N LEU A 29 9.81 -12.30 17.89
CA LEU A 29 8.43 -11.86 18.05
C LEU A 29 8.25 -11.07 19.35
N ASP A 30 8.83 -11.53 20.45
CA ASP A 30 8.80 -10.83 21.74
C ASP A 30 9.46 -9.46 21.66
N GLY A 31 10.63 -9.38 21.02
CA GLY A 31 11.31 -8.10 20.79
C GLY A 31 10.53 -7.16 19.87
N LEU A 32 9.81 -7.70 18.87
CA LEU A 32 8.97 -6.94 17.97
C LEU A 32 7.72 -6.40 18.69
N ALA A 33 7.09 -7.22 19.53
CA ALA A 33 5.92 -6.87 20.33
C ALA A 33 6.20 -5.71 21.28
N GLN A 34 7.37 -5.71 21.96
CA GLN A 34 7.79 -4.59 22.83
C GLN A 34 7.90 -3.26 22.09
N LEU A 35 8.15 -3.31 20.78
CA LEU A 35 8.28 -2.12 19.94
C LEU A 35 6.96 -1.66 19.34
N GLU A 36 5.86 -2.41 19.50
CA GLU A 36 4.51 -2.09 19.02
C GLU A 36 4.47 -1.36 17.65
N PRO A 37 5.05 -1.94 16.58
CA PRO A 37 4.84 -1.43 15.23
C PRO A 37 3.51 -1.92 14.66
N VAL A 38 3.01 -1.24 13.63
CA VAL A 38 1.95 -1.79 12.76
C VAL A 38 2.60 -2.69 11.71
N ILE A 39 2.13 -3.93 11.57
CA ILE A 39 2.69 -4.88 10.61
C ILE A 39 1.97 -4.74 9.27
N TYR A 40 2.68 -4.35 8.22
CA TYR A 40 2.17 -4.34 6.85
C TYR A 40 2.50 -5.71 6.24
N PHE A 41 1.52 -6.61 6.30
CA PHE A 41 1.72 -8.05 6.24
C PHE A 41 1.33 -8.64 4.89
N GLN A 42 2.28 -9.32 4.24
CA GLN A 42 2.01 -10.01 2.97
C GLN A 42 1.03 -11.18 3.18
N PHE A 43 -0.17 -11.06 2.61
CA PHE A 43 -1.26 -12.04 2.68
C PHE A 43 -2.02 -12.04 1.34
N ASP A 44 -1.63 -12.93 0.42
CA ASP A 44 -2.04 -12.86 -0.98
C ASP A 44 -3.38 -13.57 -1.27
N GLY A 45 -3.84 -14.45 -0.36
CA GLY A 45 -5.09 -15.19 -0.53
C GLY A 45 -5.32 -16.23 0.56
N LEU A 46 -6.39 -16.99 0.40
CA LEU A 46 -6.84 -18.05 1.29
C LEU A 46 -6.70 -19.44 0.66
N ARG A 47 -6.01 -19.54 -0.48
CA ARG A 47 -5.69 -20.79 -1.18
C ARG A 47 -4.19 -21.03 -1.32
N PRO A 48 -3.71 -22.27 -1.12
CA PRO A 48 -2.32 -22.65 -1.40
C PRO A 48 -1.84 -22.29 -2.82
N GLU A 49 -2.71 -22.48 -3.82
CA GLU A 49 -2.39 -22.25 -5.24
C GLU A 49 -2.06 -20.79 -5.54
N THR A 50 -2.68 -19.85 -4.80
CA THR A 50 -2.42 -18.42 -4.91
C THR A 50 -0.98 -18.09 -4.50
N TYR A 51 -0.51 -18.66 -3.39
CA TYR A 51 0.88 -18.51 -2.95
C TYR A 51 1.85 -19.24 -3.88
N GLN A 52 1.52 -20.46 -4.30
CA GLN A 52 2.34 -21.22 -5.23
C GLN A 52 2.57 -20.47 -6.55
N THR A 53 1.55 -19.77 -7.06
CA THR A 53 1.61 -19.01 -8.31
C THR A 53 2.38 -17.70 -8.14
N ILE A 54 2.06 -16.90 -7.11
CA ILE A 54 2.63 -15.55 -6.93
C ILE A 54 4.03 -15.59 -6.29
N ARG A 55 4.26 -16.54 -5.37
CA ARG A 55 5.46 -16.60 -4.52
C ARG A 55 6.36 -17.80 -4.84
N GLY A 56 5.85 -18.83 -5.52
CA GLY A 56 6.60 -20.02 -5.90
C GLY A 56 6.63 -21.13 -4.85
N GLU A 57 5.93 -20.96 -3.74
CA GLU A 57 5.78 -21.95 -2.67
C GLU A 57 4.44 -21.76 -1.96
N ASP A 58 3.89 -22.83 -1.38
CA ASP A 58 2.72 -22.76 -0.51
C ASP A 58 3.09 -22.13 0.83
N LEU A 59 2.39 -21.06 1.20
CA LEU A 59 2.61 -20.29 2.42
C LEU A 59 1.37 -20.16 3.30
N LEU A 60 0.21 -20.69 2.90
CA LEU A 60 -1.07 -20.34 3.54
C LEU A 60 -1.06 -20.67 5.04
N ASP A 61 -0.69 -21.90 5.41
CA ASP A 61 -0.62 -22.34 6.81
C ASP A 61 0.36 -21.50 7.62
N LEU A 62 1.47 -21.09 7.00
CA LEU A 62 2.45 -20.21 7.63
C LEU A 62 1.83 -18.84 7.90
N LYS A 63 1.08 -18.27 6.94
CA LYS A 63 0.44 -16.96 7.07
C LYS A 63 -0.62 -16.92 8.16
N LEU A 64 -1.46 -17.96 8.24
CA LEU A 64 -2.48 -18.08 9.28
C LEU A 64 -1.82 -18.15 10.66
N ARG A 65 -0.80 -19.00 10.82
CA ARG A 65 -0.03 -19.11 12.07
C ARG A 65 0.66 -17.80 12.47
N GLU A 66 1.15 -17.02 11.51
CA GLU A 66 1.76 -15.71 11.77
C GLU A 66 0.75 -14.73 12.36
N LEU A 67 -0.47 -14.71 11.81
CA LEU A 67 -1.56 -13.86 12.29
C LEU A 67 -2.03 -14.26 13.69
N ASP A 68 -2.19 -15.56 13.96
CA ASP A 68 -2.52 -16.07 15.29
C ASP A 68 -1.47 -15.63 16.33
N ARG A 69 -0.19 -15.79 16.00
CA ARG A 69 0.92 -15.38 16.87
C ARG A 69 0.99 -13.87 17.07
N MET A 70 0.66 -13.07 16.05
CA MET A 70 0.54 -11.61 16.19
C MET A 70 -0.61 -11.25 17.12
N ALA A 71 -1.76 -11.91 17.01
CA ALA A 71 -2.91 -11.70 17.88
C ALA A 71 -2.58 -12.03 19.35
N GLU A 72 -1.92 -13.16 19.62
CA GLU A 72 -1.47 -13.56 20.96
C GLU A 72 -0.56 -12.52 21.62
N LYS A 73 0.21 -11.78 20.82
CA LYS A 73 1.16 -10.74 21.28
C LYS A 73 0.59 -9.33 21.23
N GLY A 74 -0.68 -9.17 20.84
CA GLY A 74 -1.32 -7.85 20.72
C GLY A 74 -0.74 -6.98 19.61
N LEU A 75 -0.16 -7.59 18.57
CA LEU A 75 0.33 -6.88 17.39
C LEU A 75 -0.78 -6.68 16.37
N ASP A 76 -0.89 -5.45 15.86
CA ASP A 76 -1.83 -5.10 14.80
C ASP A 76 -1.20 -5.29 13.41
N ALA A 77 -1.96 -5.87 12.49
CA ALA A 77 -1.59 -6.14 11.12
C ALA A 77 -2.55 -5.45 10.12
N VAL A 78 -1.99 -5.04 9.00
CA VAL A 78 -2.72 -4.67 7.78
C VAL A 78 -2.40 -5.75 6.76
N LEU A 79 -3.42 -6.47 6.28
CA LEU A 79 -3.25 -7.48 5.25
C LEU A 79 -2.93 -6.81 3.92
N VAL A 80 -1.99 -7.37 3.17
CA VAL A 80 -1.52 -6.83 1.90
C VAL A 80 -1.54 -7.94 0.87
N ALA A 81 -2.56 -7.91 0.02
CA ALA A 81 -2.79 -8.92 -1.00
C ALA A 81 -2.33 -8.41 -2.36
N ALA A 82 -1.35 -9.07 -2.97
CA ALA A 82 -1.04 -8.82 -4.37
C ALA A 82 -2.12 -9.47 -5.25
N ILE A 83 -2.90 -8.67 -5.98
CA ILE A 83 -4.01 -9.15 -6.81
C ILE A 83 -3.58 -9.29 -8.27
N GLU A 84 -3.70 -10.50 -8.79
CA GLU A 84 -3.33 -10.90 -10.14
C GLU A 84 -4.52 -11.53 -10.88
N ARG A 85 -4.65 -11.20 -12.17
CA ARG A 85 -5.76 -11.67 -12.99
C ARG A 85 -5.68 -13.18 -13.14
N GLY A 86 -6.83 -13.84 -12.94
CA GLY A 86 -6.92 -15.29 -13.07
C GLY A 86 -6.24 -16.08 -11.96
N VAL A 87 -5.75 -15.41 -10.90
CA VAL A 87 -5.13 -16.06 -9.74
C VAL A 87 -6.01 -15.92 -8.50
N ASN A 88 -6.31 -14.69 -8.09
CA ASN A 88 -6.97 -14.42 -6.80
C ASN A 88 -7.96 -13.24 -6.83
N THR A 89 -8.36 -12.77 -8.02
CA THR A 89 -9.42 -11.76 -8.17
C THR A 89 -10.77 -12.23 -7.60
N ASP A 90 -10.97 -13.55 -7.54
CA ASP A 90 -12.14 -14.22 -6.97
C ASP A 90 -12.05 -14.42 -5.44
N GLU A 91 -10.95 -14.03 -4.80
CA GLU A 91 -10.74 -14.15 -3.35
C GLU A 91 -10.91 -12.81 -2.60
N VAL A 92 -11.08 -11.68 -3.31
CA VAL A 92 -11.05 -10.35 -2.69
C VAL A 92 -12.11 -10.19 -1.59
N GLY A 93 -13.32 -10.74 -1.79
CA GLY A 93 -14.36 -10.74 -0.76
C GLY A 93 -14.01 -11.63 0.43
N ALA A 94 -13.47 -12.83 0.18
CA ALA A 94 -13.07 -13.74 1.25
C ALA A 94 -11.91 -13.17 2.09
N ILE A 95 -10.94 -12.50 1.46
CA ILE A 95 -9.84 -11.81 2.16
C ILE A 95 -10.37 -10.65 2.99
N LEU A 96 -11.35 -9.88 2.47
CA LEU A 96 -12.02 -8.82 3.22
C LEU A 96 -12.71 -9.37 4.46
N GLU A 97 -13.54 -10.41 4.32
CA GLU A 97 -14.26 -11.04 5.43
C GLU A 97 -13.30 -11.59 6.49
N PHE A 98 -12.26 -12.31 6.05
CA PHE A 98 -11.21 -12.78 6.94
C PHE A 98 -10.54 -11.63 7.71
N GLY A 99 -10.29 -10.50 7.03
CA GLY A 99 -9.73 -9.30 7.66
C GLY A 99 -10.67 -8.60 8.65
N LEU A 100 -11.99 -8.69 8.45
CA LEU A 100 -12.98 -8.17 9.40
C LEU A 100 -13.09 -9.05 10.65
N GLU A 101 -12.89 -10.35 10.51
CA GLU A 101 -13.05 -11.33 11.60
C GLU A 101 -11.77 -11.53 12.43
N HIS A 102 -10.59 -11.44 11.82
CA HIS A 102 -9.35 -11.81 12.49
C HIS A 102 -8.89 -10.74 13.51
N PRO A 103 -8.62 -11.10 14.80
CA PRO A 103 -8.40 -10.14 15.88
C PRO A 103 -7.15 -9.26 15.73
N ALA A 104 -6.11 -9.75 15.05
CA ALA A 104 -4.91 -8.97 14.74
C ALA A 104 -5.11 -7.98 13.57
N VAL A 105 -6.15 -8.12 12.75
CA VAL A 105 -6.26 -7.35 11.50
C VAL A 105 -6.98 -6.02 11.76
N ARG A 106 -6.38 -4.93 11.27
CA ARG A 106 -6.91 -3.56 11.35
C ARG A 106 -7.19 -2.94 9.99
N GLY A 107 -6.88 -3.64 8.91
CA GLY A 107 -7.14 -3.19 7.56
C GLY A 107 -6.70 -4.21 6.51
N VAL A 108 -7.23 -4.06 5.31
CA VAL A 108 -6.89 -4.87 4.14
C VAL A 108 -6.52 -3.93 3.01
N VAL A 109 -5.40 -4.20 2.35
CA VAL A 109 -4.90 -3.47 1.19
C VAL A 109 -4.75 -4.42 0.03
N PHE A 110 -5.51 -4.17 -1.03
CA PHE A 110 -5.38 -4.87 -2.30
C PHE A 110 -4.38 -4.12 -3.19
N GLN A 111 -3.23 -4.73 -3.43
CA GLN A 111 -2.17 -4.20 -4.28
C GLN A 111 -2.23 -4.86 -5.66
N LEU A 112 -2.66 -4.09 -6.65
CA LEU A 112 -2.71 -4.54 -8.03
C LEU A 112 -1.29 -4.86 -8.53
N VAL A 113 -1.08 -6.04 -9.10
CA VAL A 113 0.26 -6.44 -9.54
C VAL A 113 0.78 -5.49 -10.62
N THR A 114 1.95 -4.92 -10.34
CA THR A 114 2.74 -4.23 -11.33
C THR A 114 3.81 -5.16 -11.87
N HIS A 115 3.66 -5.58 -13.12
CA HIS A 115 4.61 -6.43 -13.82
C HIS A 115 5.89 -5.65 -14.15
N VAL A 116 6.83 -5.64 -13.21
CA VAL A 116 8.17 -5.04 -13.34
C VAL A 116 9.22 -5.99 -12.78
N GLY A 117 10.38 -6.06 -13.43
CA GLY A 117 11.45 -6.97 -13.01
C GLY A 117 11.13 -8.42 -13.34
N ARG A 118 11.13 -9.31 -12.34
CA ARG A 118 10.80 -10.73 -12.53
C ARG A 118 9.29 -10.93 -12.44
N HIS A 119 8.66 -11.19 -13.57
CA HIS A 119 7.24 -11.51 -13.66
C HIS A 119 7.02 -12.58 -14.74
N ILE A 120 5.83 -13.19 -14.72
CA ILE A 120 5.37 -14.07 -15.79
C ILE A 120 5.00 -13.25 -17.03
N ASP A 121 5.02 -13.86 -18.23
CA ASP A 121 4.49 -13.20 -19.43
C ASP A 121 3.00 -12.87 -19.22
N PHE A 122 2.61 -11.66 -19.62
CA PHE A 122 1.26 -11.13 -19.41
C PHE A 122 0.86 -10.20 -20.56
N ASP A 123 -0.44 -10.06 -20.80
CA ASP A 123 -0.97 -9.04 -21.69
C ASP A 123 -1.17 -7.72 -20.91
N PRO A 124 -0.50 -6.62 -21.30
CA PRO A 124 -0.70 -5.30 -20.68
C PRO A 124 -2.15 -4.79 -20.71
N LEU A 125 -2.98 -5.28 -21.63
CA LEU A 125 -4.40 -4.93 -21.72
C LEU A 125 -5.27 -5.71 -20.73
N GLU A 126 -4.74 -6.79 -20.16
CA GLU A 126 -5.45 -7.66 -19.21
C GLU A 126 -4.98 -7.43 -17.76
N ARG A 127 -4.40 -6.27 -17.45
CA ARG A 127 -4.00 -5.99 -16.06
C ARG A 127 -5.24 -5.83 -15.17
N VAL A 128 -5.12 -6.21 -13.91
CA VAL A 128 -6.13 -5.88 -12.91
C VAL A 128 -6.05 -4.38 -12.64
N THR A 129 -7.20 -3.73 -12.57
CA THR A 129 -7.37 -2.31 -12.28
C THR A 129 -8.09 -2.09 -10.96
N ILE A 130 -8.06 -0.86 -10.43
CA ILE A 130 -8.83 -0.52 -9.21
C ILE A 130 -10.32 -0.85 -9.41
N PRO A 131 -10.99 -0.45 -10.52
CA PRO A 131 -12.37 -0.84 -10.77
C PRO A 131 -12.61 -2.36 -10.73
N ASP A 132 -11.72 -3.19 -11.29
CA ASP A 132 -11.88 -4.66 -11.24
C ASP A 132 -11.97 -5.17 -9.79
N VAL A 133 -11.10 -4.66 -8.90
CA VAL A 133 -11.10 -5.04 -7.49
C VAL A 133 -12.32 -4.48 -6.76
N LEU A 134 -12.71 -3.23 -7.02
CA LEU A 134 -13.89 -2.64 -6.37
C LEU A 134 -15.18 -3.37 -6.76
N HIS A 135 -15.37 -3.68 -8.05
CA HIS A 135 -16.48 -4.50 -8.51
C HIS A 135 -16.43 -5.89 -7.89
N GLY A 136 -15.25 -6.52 -7.88
CA GLY A 136 -15.05 -7.81 -7.22
C GLY A 136 -15.42 -7.79 -5.74
N LEU A 137 -15.06 -6.72 -5.01
CA LEU A 137 -15.44 -6.56 -3.60
C LEU A 137 -16.95 -6.39 -3.43
N VAL A 138 -17.60 -5.53 -4.22
CA VAL A 138 -19.06 -5.31 -4.13
C VAL A 138 -19.83 -6.60 -4.47
N ASP A 139 -19.39 -7.31 -5.51
CA ASP A 139 -20.04 -8.55 -5.94
C ASP A 139 -19.84 -9.70 -4.93
N GLN A 140 -18.67 -9.76 -4.28
CA GLN A 140 -18.31 -10.85 -3.36
C GLN A 140 -18.64 -10.56 -1.90
N ALA A 141 -18.82 -9.29 -1.48
CA ALA A 141 -19.09 -8.91 -0.09
C ALA A 141 -20.57 -9.03 0.31
N HIS A 142 -21.37 -9.78 -0.46
CA HIS A 142 -22.76 -10.14 -0.13
C HIS A 142 -23.65 -8.94 0.27
N GLY A 143 -23.47 -7.78 -0.38
CA GLY A 143 -24.24 -6.56 -0.12
C GLY A 143 -23.80 -5.74 1.10
N LYS A 144 -22.72 -6.12 1.79
CA LYS A 144 -22.13 -5.31 2.88
C LYS A 144 -21.59 -3.97 2.35
N PHE A 145 -21.03 -3.98 1.14
CA PHE A 145 -20.43 -2.81 0.49
C PHE A 145 -21.13 -2.47 -0.83
N VAL A 146 -21.13 -1.19 -1.17
CA VAL A 146 -21.52 -0.62 -2.47
C VAL A 146 -20.39 0.27 -3.00
N MET A 147 -20.43 0.62 -4.28
CA MET A 147 -19.35 1.39 -4.91
C MET A 147 -19.12 2.76 -4.24
N GLU A 148 -20.19 3.39 -3.75
CA GLU A 148 -20.18 4.70 -3.10
C GLU A 148 -19.46 4.68 -1.73
N ASP A 149 -19.21 3.50 -1.17
CA ASP A 149 -18.44 3.36 0.08
C ASP A 149 -16.95 3.57 -0.12
N PHE A 150 -16.48 3.59 -1.38
CA PHE A 150 -15.08 3.68 -1.75
C PHE A 150 -14.76 5.07 -2.32
N VAL A 151 -13.83 5.76 -1.66
CA VAL A 151 -13.46 7.15 -2.00
C VAL A 151 -12.01 7.23 -2.48
N PRO A 152 -11.72 7.92 -3.59
CA PRO A 152 -10.36 8.23 -4.01
C PRO A 152 -9.58 8.97 -2.92
N VAL A 153 -8.25 8.81 -2.90
CA VAL A 153 -7.38 9.55 -1.98
C VAL A 153 -6.88 10.84 -2.66
N PRO A 154 -6.87 12.00 -1.99
CA PRO A 154 -6.68 13.31 -2.63
C PRO A 154 -5.24 13.63 -3.02
N CYS A 155 -4.30 12.87 -2.49
CA CYS A 155 -2.89 13.19 -2.60
C CYS A 155 -2.32 12.74 -3.94
N CYS A 156 -2.78 11.60 -4.46
CA CYS A 156 -2.32 11.08 -5.73
C CYS A 156 -3.39 11.25 -6.82
N PHE A 157 -3.06 10.79 -8.03
CA PHE A 157 -4.05 10.70 -9.09
C PHE A 157 -5.26 9.87 -8.63
N PRO A 158 -6.52 10.23 -8.98
CA PRO A 158 -7.72 9.56 -8.46
C PRO A 158 -7.78 8.05 -8.69
N THR A 159 -7.09 7.53 -9.73
CA THR A 159 -6.99 6.09 -10.00
C THR A 159 -5.72 5.45 -9.44
N CYS A 160 -4.95 6.15 -8.61
CA CYS A 160 -3.77 5.58 -7.94
C CYS A 160 -4.13 4.92 -6.62
N GLN A 161 -5.12 5.43 -5.91
CA GLN A 161 -5.53 4.88 -4.62
C GLN A 161 -6.97 5.23 -4.32
N VAL A 162 -7.71 4.23 -3.88
CA VAL A 162 -9.09 4.32 -3.39
C VAL A 162 -9.16 3.59 -2.06
N ASN A 163 -9.83 4.16 -1.07
CA ASN A 163 -9.96 3.60 0.26
C ASN A 163 -11.44 3.58 0.68
N SER A 164 -11.79 2.68 1.59
CA SER A 164 -13.01 2.77 2.40
C SER A 164 -12.61 2.68 3.87
N TYR A 165 -13.33 3.40 4.72
CA TYR A 165 -13.16 3.31 6.17
C TYR A 165 -14.42 2.71 6.76
N VAL A 166 -14.22 1.74 7.65
CA VAL A 166 -15.28 0.86 8.08
C VAL A 166 -15.30 0.87 9.60
N PHE A 167 -16.47 1.18 10.16
CA PHE A 167 -16.75 0.99 11.57
C PHE A 167 -17.22 -0.45 11.78
N VAL A 168 -16.54 -1.16 12.68
CA VAL A 168 -16.85 -2.55 13.03
C VAL A 168 -17.23 -2.60 14.51
N ASP A 169 -18.45 -3.03 14.80
CA ASP A 169 -18.98 -3.22 16.16
C ASP A 169 -19.61 -4.62 16.26
N GLY A 170 -18.78 -5.59 16.66
CA GLY A 170 -19.15 -7.00 16.69
C GLY A 170 -19.51 -7.49 15.28
N GLU A 171 -20.80 -7.77 15.07
CA GLU A 171 -21.33 -8.25 13.79
C GLU A 171 -21.66 -7.10 12.82
N ASN A 172 -21.75 -5.86 13.30
CA ASN A 172 -22.12 -4.73 12.45
C ASN A 172 -20.89 -4.16 11.75
N THR A 173 -20.98 -4.07 10.42
CA THR A 173 -19.97 -3.44 9.57
C THR A 173 -20.61 -2.28 8.83
N VAL A 174 -20.22 -1.05 9.17
CA VAL A 174 -20.80 0.17 8.58
C VAL A 174 -19.71 1.01 7.93
N PRO A 175 -19.71 1.14 6.59
CA PRO A 175 -18.85 2.09 5.91
C PRO A 175 -19.16 3.51 6.36
N LEU A 176 -18.13 4.24 6.78
CA LEU A 176 -18.25 5.59 7.31
C LEU A 176 -18.90 6.60 6.34
N PRO A 177 -18.73 6.52 5.00
CA PRO A 177 -19.42 7.43 4.08
C PRO A 177 -20.95 7.42 4.20
N ARG A 178 -21.53 6.34 4.75
CA ARG A 178 -22.98 6.23 4.98
C ARG A 178 -23.47 6.95 6.23
N MET A 179 -22.55 7.36 7.12
CA MET A 179 -22.89 7.95 8.42
C MET A 179 -22.72 9.47 8.45
N LEU A 180 -22.01 10.08 7.49
CA LEU A 180 -21.56 11.48 7.58
C LEU A 180 -21.69 12.22 6.25
N ASP A 181 -22.09 13.50 6.33
CA ASP A 181 -22.25 14.41 5.19
C ASP A 181 -20.94 15.18 4.92
N ILE A 182 -20.25 14.79 3.85
CA ILE A 182 -18.84 15.15 3.58
C ILE A 182 -18.68 16.63 3.13
N ASP A 183 -19.71 17.21 2.49
CA ASP A 183 -19.61 18.52 1.82
C ASP A 183 -19.45 19.69 2.81
N GLN A 184 -19.85 19.52 4.07
CA GLN A 184 -19.88 20.60 5.06
C GLN A 184 -18.54 20.86 5.76
N TYR A 185 -17.50 20.06 5.51
CA TYR A 185 -16.26 20.06 6.32
C TYR A 185 -14.95 20.24 5.53
N LEU A 186 -15.04 20.53 4.23
CA LEU A 186 -13.93 20.48 3.25
C LEU A 186 -12.78 21.48 3.49
N ASP A 187 -13.02 22.66 4.07
CA ASP A 187 -12.01 23.73 4.20
C ASP A 187 -11.04 23.54 5.39
N TYR A 188 -11.34 22.66 6.35
CA TYR A 188 -10.65 22.61 7.64
C TYR A 188 -9.34 21.79 7.65
N ILE A 189 -9.04 21.06 6.57
CA ILE A 189 -8.32 19.79 6.73
C ILE A 189 -7.03 19.62 5.88
N THR A 190 -6.47 20.63 5.23
CA THR A 190 -5.30 20.43 4.33
C THR A 190 -4.04 19.79 5.01
N ASN A 191 -3.53 18.67 4.45
CA ASN A 191 -2.21 18.03 4.67
C ASN A 191 -1.96 17.13 5.92
N ARG A 192 -2.72 16.05 6.20
CA ARG A 192 -2.39 15.09 7.29
C ARG A 192 -2.65 13.61 6.95
N ALA A 193 -1.89 12.68 7.55
CA ALA A 193 -1.84 11.26 7.16
C ALA A 193 -2.50 10.26 8.14
N LEU A 194 -2.44 10.43 9.48
CA LEU A 194 -3.14 9.55 10.45
C LEU A 194 -3.45 10.29 11.79
N PRO A 195 -4.55 9.96 12.49
CA PRO A 195 -4.89 10.51 13.82
C PRO A 195 -4.35 9.69 15.02
N LYS A 196 -4.22 10.35 16.19
CA LYS A 196 -3.76 9.80 17.48
C LYS A 196 -4.86 9.00 18.21
N PRO A 197 -4.53 8.04 19.10
CA PRO A 197 -5.52 7.45 20.01
C PRO A 197 -5.64 8.19 21.36
N THR A 198 -6.87 8.14 21.91
CA THR A 198 -7.34 8.38 23.29
C THR A 198 -7.84 9.78 23.73
N ASN A 199 -8.99 10.20 23.18
CA ASN A 199 -10.17 10.76 23.87
C ASN A 199 -11.36 10.86 22.88
N SER A 200 -12.61 10.91 23.35
CA SER A 200 -13.81 10.94 22.48
C SER A 200 -13.85 12.14 21.52
N ALA A 201 -13.31 13.29 21.94
CA ALA A 201 -13.10 14.45 21.07
C ALA A 201 -12.02 14.22 20.01
N ASP A 202 -11.03 13.34 20.27
CA ASP A 202 -9.99 13.00 19.31
C ASP A 202 -10.49 12.00 18.26
N VAL A 203 -11.46 11.14 18.59
CA VAL A 203 -12.17 10.30 17.60
C VAL A 203 -13.00 11.16 16.66
N GLN A 204 -13.67 12.17 17.20
CA GLN A 204 -14.40 13.15 16.39
C GLN A 204 -13.43 13.97 15.50
N ASN A 205 -12.33 14.49 16.06
CA ASN A 205 -11.27 15.17 15.29
C ASN A 205 -10.53 14.24 14.29
N ALA A 206 -10.49 12.92 14.56
CA ALA A 206 -9.88 11.90 13.69
C ALA A 206 -10.77 11.58 12.49
N LEU A 207 -12.08 11.48 12.73
CA LEU A 207 -13.12 11.40 11.71
C LEU A 207 -13.08 12.68 10.87
N GLU A 208 -13.15 13.87 11.50
CA GLU A 208 -13.00 15.18 10.86
C GLU A 208 -11.66 15.35 10.11
N GLY A 209 -10.61 14.59 10.45
CA GLY A 209 -9.29 14.60 9.82
C GLY A 209 -9.09 13.64 8.65
N LEU A 210 -9.95 12.62 8.49
CA LEU A 210 -9.85 11.59 7.45
C LEU A 210 -10.33 12.10 6.07
N TRP A 211 -11.24 13.07 6.06
CA TRP A 211 -11.93 13.59 4.86
C TRP A 211 -11.24 14.80 4.23
N SER A 212 -9.91 14.81 4.31
CA SER A 212 -9.11 16.03 4.25
C SER A 212 -8.74 16.59 2.88
N ALA A 213 -9.70 16.54 1.97
CA ALA A 213 -9.57 16.40 0.53
C ALA A 213 -9.83 14.96 0.16
N SER A 214 -10.82 14.72 -0.69
CA SER A 214 -10.70 14.00 -1.95
C SER A 214 -12.01 14.10 -2.67
N ALA A 215 -11.90 14.11 -3.99
CA ALA A 215 -13.02 14.17 -4.88
C ALA A 215 -13.91 12.94 -4.62
N VAL A 216 -15.13 13.17 -4.15
CA VAL A 216 -16.11 12.11 -3.90
C VAL A 216 -16.41 11.45 -5.24
N ALA A 217 -16.45 10.12 -5.28
CA ALA A 217 -16.81 9.39 -6.48
C ALA A 217 -18.20 9.87 -6.97
N GLY A 218 -18.30 10.23 -8.26
CA GLY A 218 -19.54 10.78 -8.83
C GLY A 218 -19.70 12.30 -8.79
N THR A 219 -18.75 13.05 -8.22
CA THR A 219 -18.77 14.54 -8.31
C THR A 219 -18.21 15.05 -9.64
N GLU A 220 -18.68 16.23 -10.08
CA GLU A 220 -18.12 16.93 -11.25
C GLU A 220 -16.61 17.14 -11.11
N GLN A 221 -16.10 17.36 -9.89
CA GLN A 221 -14.66 17.53 -9.66
C GLN A 221 -13.86 16.24 -9.96
N THR A 222 -14.37 15.07 -9.57
CA THR A 222 -13.76 13.77 -9.93
C THR A 222 -13.85 13.54 -11.44
N ALA A 223 -14.99 13.87 -12.05
CA ALA A 223 -15.21 13.75 -13.48
C ALA A 223 -14.28 14.67 -14.29
N ASP A 224 -14.07 15.91 -13.86
CA ASP A 224 -13.15 16.88 -14.48
C ASP A 224 -11.69 16.41 -14.38
N GLN A 225 -11.28 15.88 -13.23
CA GLN A 225 -9.94 15.31 -13.07
C GLN A 225 -9.73 14.09 -13.96
N PHE A 226 -10.75 13.25 -14.12
CA PHE A 226 -10.74 12.10 -15.01
C PHE A 226 -10.73 12.52 -16.49
N GLN A 227 -11.56 13.49 -16.88
CA GLN A 227 -11.62 14.03 -18.23
C GLN A 227 -10.33 14.75 -18.62
N CYS A 228 -9.68 15.46 -17.70
CA CYS A 228 -8.35 16.05 -17.93
C CYS A 228 -7.29 14.97 -18.22
N ALA A 229 -7.46 13.75 -17.71
CA ALA A 229 -6.52 12.65 -17.94
C ALA A 229 -6.84 11.83 -19.21
N CYS A 230 -8.12 11.69 -19.55
CA CYS A 230 -8.61 10.91 -20.70
C CYS A 230 -8.90 11.77 -21.95
N GLY A 231 -8.72 13.09 -21.89
CA GLY A 231 -8.95 14.00 -23.01
C GLY A 231 -8.02 13.75 -24.20
N PRO A 232 -8.38 14.22 -25.41
CA PRO A 232 -7.62 14.01 -26.64
C PRO A 232 -6.31 14.81 -26.57
N GLY A 233 -5.31 14.19 -25.96
CA GLY A 233 -3.99 14.76 -25.71
C GLY A 233 -3.42 14.08 -24.50
N TYR A 234 -2.43 13.22 -24.72
CA TYR A 234 -1.54 12.61 -23.72
C TYR A 234 -0.85 13.68 -22.86
N THR A 235 -1.60 14.38 -22.01
CA THR A 235 -1.13 15.49 -21.21
C THR A 235 -0.78 14.95 -19.84
N PHE A 236 0.50 14.60 -19.69
CA PHE A 236 1.07 14.21 -18.40
C PHE A 236 0.86 15.35 -17.40
N ASN A 237 -0.05 15.16 -16.43
CA ASN A 237 -0.42 16.19 -15.46
C ASN A 237 0.65 16.33 -14.37
N VAL A 238 1.63 17.21 -14.63
CA VAL A 238 2.74 17.49 -13.71
C VAL A 238 2.25 17.91 -12.32
N LYS A 239 1.14 18.67 -12.21
CA LYS A 239 0.62 19.12 -10.91
C LYS A 239 0.17 17.95 -10.03
N GLN A 240 -0.42 16.91 -10.61
CA GLN A 240 -0.81 15.72 -9.86
C GLN A 240 0.39 14.85 -9.52
N VAL A 241 1.35 14.71 -10.44
CA VAL A 241 2.59 13.97 -10.20
C VAL A 241 3.40 14.57 -9.05
N MET A 242 3.43 15.90 -8.93
CA MET A 242 4.09 16.61 -7.82
C MET A 242 3.43 16.37 -6.45
N LYS A 243 2.19 15.88 -6.42
CA LYS A 243 1.50 15.51 -5.17
C LYS A 243 1.66 14.03 -4.79
N CYS A 244 2.35 13.24 -5.61
CA CYS A 244 2.55 11.81 -5.37
C CYS A 244 3.16 11.55 -3.99
N CYS A 245 2.48 10.73 -3.20
CA CYS A 245 2.91 10.33 -1.86
C CYS A 245 4.01 9.25 -1.86
N VAL A 246 4.31 8.66 -3.02
CA VAL A 246 5.37 7.65 -3.18
C VAL A 246 6.53 8.26 -3.96
N GLY A 247 7.68 8.39 -3.31
CA GLY A 247 8.89 8.93 -3.91
C GLY A 247 10.03 7.91 -3.92
N ILE A 248 10.77 7.85 -5.02
CA ILE A 248 12.01 7.08 -5.14
C ILE A 248 13.17 7.99 -4.77
N LEU A 249 13.87 7.66 -3.69
CA LEU A 249 15.13 8.30 -3.34
C LEU A 249 16.23 7.76 -4.26
N VAL A 250 16.83 8.65 -5.05
CA VAL A 250 17.97 8.31 -5.92
C VAL A 250 19.30 8.68 -5.25
N PRO A 251 20.44 8.13 -5.70
CA PRO A 251 21.73 8.27 -5.02
C PRO A 251 22.20 9.71 -4.80
N ASP A 252 21.82 10.62 -5.69
CA ASP A 252 22.15 12.05 -5.58
C ASP A 252 21.25 12.83 -4.60
N GLY A 253 20.37 12.13 -3.88
CA GLY A 253 19.50 12.68 -2.84
C GLY A 253 18.19 13.27 -3.36
N ARG A 254 17.93 13.28 -4.67
CA ARG A 254 16.61 13.66 -5.19
C ARG A 254 15.56 12.61 -4.80
N VAL A 255 14.33 13.07 -4.61
CA VAL A 255 13.14 12.21 -4.45
C VAL A 255 12.27 12.39 -5.67
N ILE A 256 12.18 11.36 -6.51
CA ILE A 256 11.43 11.38 -7.77
C ILE A 256 10.07 10.72 -7.54
N PRO A 257 8.94 11.38 -7.85
CA PRO A 257 7.61 10.76 -7.79
C PRO A 257 7.57 9.41 -8.52
N PHE A 258 6.95 8.40 -7.91
CA PHE A 258 6.98 7.02 -8.43
C PHE A 258 6.51 6.92 -9.88
N CYS A 259 5.38 7.57 -10.23
CA CYS A 259 4.88 7.56 -11.60
C CYS A 259 5.85 8.24 -12.57
N ALA A 260 6.51 9.33 -12.16
CA ALA A 260 7.52 9.95 -12.99
C ALA A 260 8.74 9.03 -13.17
N TYR A 261 9.20 8.41 -12.08
CA TYR A 261 10.31 7.47 -12.09
C TYR A 261 10.09 6.36 -13.14
N ASN A 262 8.89 5.78 -13.18
CA ASN A 262 8.59 4.61 -14.01
C ASN A 262 8.01 4.90 -15.40
N SER A 263 7.46 6.08 -15.65
CA SER A 263 6.69 6.34 -16.89
C SER A 263 7.27 7.40 -17.80
N VAL A 264 8.24 8.22 -17.35
CA VAL A 264 8.79 9.31 -18.17
C VAL A 264 10.32 9.29 -18.31
N GLY A 265 10.93 8.10 -18.24
CA GLY A 265 12.34 7.89 -18.60
C GLY A 265 13.36 8.06 -17.46
N TYR A 266 12.91 8.42 -16.25
CA TYR A 266 13.80 8.64 -15.11
C TYR A 266 14.46 7.34 -14.62
N ARG A 267 13.75 6.21 -14.64
CA ARG A 267 14.31 4.91 -14.26
C ARG A 267 15.50 4.55 -15.15
N GLU A 268 15.33 4.66 -16.45
CA GLU A 268 16.34 4.33 -17.46
C GLU A 268 17.57 5.23 -17.31
N GLN A 269 17.35 6.53 -17.11
CA GLN A 269 18.43 7.49 -16.85
C GLN A 269 19.24 7.12 -15.61
N ILE A 270 18.55 6.83 -14.50
CA ILE A 270 19.22 6.50 -13.23
C ILE A 270 19.92 5.13 -13.32
N GLU A 271 19.33 4.15 -14.00
CA GLU A 271 19.97 2.84 -14.24
C GLU A 271 21.24 2.98 -15.10
N GLU A 272 21.21 3.82 -16.14
CA GLU A 272 22.40 4.13 -16.94
C GLU A 272 23.48 4.83 -16.10
N GLU A 273 23.13 5.82 -15.30
CA GLU A 273 24.05 6.53 -14.42
C GLU A 273 24.71 5.56 -13.43
N LEU A 274 23.92 4.75 -12.73
CA LEU A 274 24.40 3.74 -11.77
C LEU A 274 25.28 2.68 -12.44
N SER A 275 24.94 2.24 -13.66
CA SER A 275 25.74 1.29 -14.43
C SER A 275 27.10 1.87 -14.81
N ARG A 276 27.12 3.14 -15.24
CA ARG A 276 28.36 3.88 -15.53
C ARG A 276 29.21 4.05 -14.27
N GLU A 277 28.63 4.45 -13.15
CA GLU A 277 29.34 4.57 -11.86
C GLU A 277 29.96 3.25 -11.41
N ARG A 278 29.20 2.15 -11.44
CA ARG A 278 29.72 0.81 -11.10
C ARG A 278 30.87 0.39 -11.99
N THR A 279 30.81 0.73 -13.28
CA THR A 279 31.89 0.45 -14.24
C THR A 279 33.14 1.25 -13.91
N LEU A 280 32.99 2.54 -13.59
CA LEU A 280 34.09 3.41 -13.15
C LEU A 280 34.70 2.93 -11.83
N GLU A 281 33.89 2.52 -10.86
CA GLU A 281 34.36 2.02 -9.56
C GLU A 281 35.16 0.72 -9.74
N ARG A 282 34.70 -0.20 -10.60
CA ARG A 282 35.46 -1.42 -10.95
C ARG A 282 36.78 -1.09 -11.64
N ALA A 283 36.81 -0.09 -12.52
CA ALA A 283 38.04 0.35 -13.17
C ALA A 283 39.03 0.95 -12.16
N ARG A 284 38.56 1.82 -11.25
CA ARG A 284 39.39 2.39 -10.17
C ARG A 284 40.00 1.32 -9.28
N LYS A 285 39.19 0.34 -8.82
CA LYS A 285 39.69 -0.78 -8.02
C LYS A 285 40.75 -1.62 -8.73
N LYS A 286 40.63 -1.80 -10.05
CA LYS A 286 41.66 -2.50 -10.85
C LYS A 286 42.96 -1.70 -10.95
N ILE A 287 42.88 -0.38 -11.09
CA ILE A 287 44.05 0.50 -11.13
C ILE A 287 44.77 0.48 -9.78
N GLU A 288 44.05 0.70 -8.67
CA GLU A 288 44.64 0.63 -7.32
C GLU A 288 45.29 -0.72 -7.02
N PHE A 289 44.66 -1.82 -7.46
CA PHE A 289 45.23 -3.16 -7.31
C PHE A 289 46.53 -3.32 -8.10
N ALA A 290 46.59 -2.81 -9.34
CA ALA A 290 47.78 -2.86 -10.17
C ALA A 290 48.92 -2.00 -9.59
N GLU A 291 48.61 -0.83 -9.04
CA GLU A 291 49.60 0.04 -8.37
C GLU A 291 50.18 -0.63 -7.12
N ARG A 292 49.35 -1.27 -6.29
CA ARG A 292 49.79 -2.02 -5.11
C ARG A 292 50.59 -3.28 -5.44
N SER A 293 50.34 -3.89 -6.60
CA SER A 293 51.05 -5.11 -7.02
C SER A 293 52.41 -4.82 -7.67
N ASN A 294 52.64 -3.57 -8.08
CA ASN A 294 53.89 -3.08 -8.66
C ASN A 294 54.75 -2.27 -7.65
N SER A 295 54.34 -2.23 -6.39
CA SER A 295 55.07 -1.63 -5.24
C SER A 295 55.72 -2.73 -4.41
#